data_AF-A0A7J8R918-F1
#
_entry.id   AF-A0A7J8R918-F1
#
_cell.length_a   1.000
_cell.length_b   1.000
_cell.length_c   1.000
_cell.angle_alpha   90.00
_cell.angle_beta   90.00
_cell.angle_gamma   90.00
#
_symmetry.space_group_name_H-M   'P 1'
#
loop_
_entity.id
_entity.type
_entity.pdbx_description
1 polymer ?
#
loop_
_entity_poly.entity_id
_entity_poly.type
_entity_poly.pdbx_seq_one_letter_code
_entity_poly.pdbx_strand_id
1 'polypeptide(L)'
;NGGENNQQPPPRVYGCVIGVQRGRTVEIFNSFELIYDPSTRSLDRSFLEKKQELYKKVFPHFYVLGWYSTGSDAQESDMHFHKALMDINESPLYVLLNPAINPAQKDLPVTIYESGM
;
A
#
# COMPACT_ATOMS: atom_id res chain seq x y z
N ASN A 1 4.69 -41.09 3.12
CA ASN A 1 3.57 -40.20 3.49
C ASN A 1 4.12 -38.80 3.66
N GLY A 2 4.11 -38.03 2.58
CA GLY A 2 4.63 -36.66 2.57
C GLY A 2 3.66 -35.72 3.27
N GLY A 3 4.16 -34.98 4.26
CA GLY A 3 3.41 -33.89 4.88
C GLY A 3 3.38 -32.72 3.91
N GLU A 4 2.22 -32.46 3.31
CA GLU A 4 1.96 -31.21 2.61
C GLU A 4 2.03 -30.08 3.64
N ASN A 5 3.10 -29.29 3.55
CA ASN A 5 3.29 -28.10 4.38
C ASN A 5 2.17 -27.11 4.04
N ASN A 6 1.12 -27.09 4.85
CA ASN A 6 -0.04 -26.22 4.69
C ASN A 6 0.31 -24.77 5.12
N GLN A 7 1.39 -24.22 4.57
CA GLN A 7 1.76 -22.82 4.74
C GLN A 7 0.83 -22.00 3.84
N GLN A 8 -0.32 -21.61 4.39
CA GLN A 8 -1.08 -20.53 3.79
C GLN A 8 -0.14 -19.34 3.58
N PRO A 9 -0.12 -18.74 2.38
CA PRO A 9 0.70 -17.56 2.14
C PRO A 9 0.37 -16.50 3.18
N PRO A 10 1.37 -15.74 3.67
CA PRO A 10 1.13 -14.72 4.68
C PRO A 10 0.02 -13.77 4.21
N PRO A 11 -0.86 -13.33 5.12
CA PRO A 11 -1.98 -12.48 4.77
C PRO A 11 -1.48 -11.19 4.12
N ARG A 12 -2.22 -10.74 3.12
CA ARG A 12 -1.90 -9.52 2.39
C ARG A 12 -2.05 -8.32 3.31
N VAL A 13 -0.98 -7.53 3.43
CA VAL A 13 -0.94 -6.30 4.21
C VAL A 13 -1.12 -5.11 3.27
N TYR A 14 -1.81 -4.09 3.75
CA TYR A 14 -2.01 -2.82 3.05
C TYR A 14 -1.53 -1.67 3.93
N GLY A 15 -1.05 -0.59 3.31
CA GLY A 15 -0.68 0.62 4.04
C GLY A 15 -0.64 1.86 3.17
N CYS A 16 -0.71 3.04 3.78
CA CYS A 16 -0.48 4.31 3.10
C CYS A 16 1.01 4.63 3.05
N VAL A 17 1.44 5.26 1.96
CA VAL A 17 2.76 5.90 1.88
C VAL A 17 2.60 7.41 1.95
N ILE A 18 3.47 8.07 2.71
CA ILE A 18 3.47 9.51 2.91
C ILE A 18 4.83 10.12 2.58
N GLY A 19 4.80 11.36 2.13
CA GLY A 19 6.00 12.13 1.84
C GLY A 19 5.69 13.40 1.05
N VAL A 20 6.56 13.74 0.11
CA VAL A 20 6.42 14.98 -0.68
C VAL A 20 6.48 14.69 -2.18
N GLN A 21 5.80 15.53 -2.95
CA GLN A 21 5.88 15.53 -4.39
C GLN A 21 6.36 16.90 -4.87
N ARG A 22 7.38 16.90 -5.73
CA ARG A 22 7.96 18.09 -6.37
C ARG A 22 7.92 17.91 -7.88
N GLY A 23 6.87 18.44 -8.50
CA GLY A 23 6.61 18.20 -9.92
C GLY A 23 6.37 16.72 -10.18
N ARG A 24 7.26 16.09 -10.96
CA ARG A 24 7.22 14.66 -11.30
C ARG A 24 8.02 13.77 -10.35
N THR A 25 8.73 14.35 -9.41
CA THR A 25 9.52 13.60 -8.43
C THR A 25 8.67 13.35 -7.19
N VAL A 26 8.51 12.08 -6.84
CA VAL A 26 7.84 11.64 -5.61
C VAL A 26 8.89 11.08 -4.68
N GLU A 27 8.91 11.59 -3.46
CA GLU A 27 9.81 11.13 -2.40
C GLU A 27 8.95 10.55 -1.27
N ILE A 28 8.96 9.22 -1.12
CA ILE A 28 8.29 8.50 -0.05
C ILE A 28 9.21 8.49 1.17
N PHE A 29 8.76 9.02 2.29
CA PHE A 29 9.55 9.13 3.53
C PHE A 29 9.10 8.17 4.61
N ASN A 30 7.80 7.88 4.68
CA ASN A 30 7.24 7.05 5.73
C ASN A 30 5.96 6.35 5.26
N SER A 31 5.44 5.44 6.07
CA SER A 31 4.23 4.69 5.80
C SER A 31 3.50 4.31 7.07
N PHE A 32 2.22 3.96 6.96
CA PHE A 32 1.46 3.38 8.05
C PHE A 32 0.47 2.33 7.55
N GLU A 33 0.16 1.34 8.37
CA GLU A 33 -0.73 0.26 8.00
C GLU A 33 -2.17 0.74 7.82
N LEU A 34 -2.92 0.06 6.95
CA LEU A 34 -4.34 0.27 6.72
C LEU A 34 -5.11 -0.99 7.12
N ILE A 35 -6.32 -0.77 7.63
CA ILE A 35 -7.25 -1.85 7.96
C ILE A 35 -8.23 -1.99 6.81
N TYR A 36 -8.17 -3.14 6.15
CA TYR A 36 -9.07 -3.53 5.07
C TYR A 36 -9.94 -4.68 5.53
N ASP A 37 -11.25 -4.55 5.36
CA ASP A 37 -12.21 -5.62 5.61
C ASP A 37 -12.53 -6.33 4.28
N PRO A 38 -12.07 -7.59 4.09
CA PRO A 38 -12.34 -8.35 2.87
C PRO A 38 -13.81 -8.68 2.66
N SER A 39 -14.61 -8.74 3.72
CA SER A 39 -16.03 -9.11 3.65
C SER A 39 -16.88 -7.99 3.04
N THR A 40 -16.59 -6.75 3.42
CA THR A 40 -17.23 -5.54 2.91
C THR A 40 -16.47 -4.88 1.76
N ARG A 41 -15.26 -5.39 1.46
CA ARG A 41 -14.32 -4.82 0.48
C ARG A 41 -14.05 -3.34 0.72
N SER A 42 -13.90 -2.96 1.99
CA SER A 42 -13.84 -1.57 2.41
C SER A 42 -12.67 -1.28 3.35
N LEU A 43 -12.24 -0.03 3.34
CA LEU A 43 -11.25 0.51 4.28
C LEU A 43 -11.93 1.02 5.54
N ASP A 44 -11.30 0.80 6.69
CA ASP A 44 -11.67 1.50 7.92
C ASP A 44 -11.28 2.99 7.80
N ARG A 45 -12.26 3.81 7.40
CA ARG A 45 -12.08 5.25 7.19
C ARG A 45 -11.78 6.00 8.49
N SER A 46 -12.44 5.63 9.57
CA SER A 46 -12.21 6.24 10.88
C SER A 46 -10.77 6.01 11.37
N PHE A 47 -10.24 4.81 11.16
CA PHE A 47 -8.84 4.51 11.48
C PHE A 47 -7.87 5.29 10.58
N LEU A 48 -8.14 5.33 9.27
CA LEU A 48 -7.35 6.07 8.29
C LEU A 48 -7.27 7.57 8.63
N GLU A 49 -8.41 8.21 8.84
CA GLU A 49 -8.50 9.64 9.18
C GLU A 49 -7.73 9.94 10.48
N LYS A 50 -7.93 9.14 11.53
CA LYS A 50 -7.20 9.29 12.79
C LYS A 50 -5.68 9.16 12.61
N LYS A 51 -5.22 8.20 11.81
CA LYS A 51 -3.79 8.05 11.50
C LYS A 51 -3.26 9.25 10.73
N GLN A 52 -3.98 9.72 9.71
CA GLN A 52 -3.60 10.91 8.95
C GLN A 52 -3.45 12.14 9.85
N GLU A 53 -4.40 12.39 10.76
CA GLU A 53 -4.31 13.52 11.69
C GLU A 53 -3.07 13.45 12.58
N LEU A 54 -2.74 12.26 13.10
CA LEU A 54 -1.54 12.05 13.92
C LEU A 54 -0.26 12.29 13.12
N TYR A 55 -0.17 11.73 11.91
CA TYR A 55 0.98 11.92 11.05
C TYR A 55 1.13 13.38 10.62
N LYS A 56 0.04 14.08 10.32
CA LYS A 56 0.05 15.51 9.97
C LYS A 56 0.52 16.39 11.13
N LYS A 57 0.26 16.00 12.38
CA LYS A 57 0.81 16.70 13.57
C LYS A 57 2.33 16.56 13.70
N VAL A 58 2.88 15.40 13.33
CA VAL A 58 4.32 15.12 13.42
C VAL A 58 5.08 15.59 12.18
N PHE A 59 4.47 15.44 11.00
CA PHE A 59 5.03 15.74 9.68
C PHE A 59 4.07 16.63 8.89
N PRO A 60 3.97 17.93 9.22
CA PRO A 60 2.97 18.84 8.64
C PRO A 60 3.14 19.10 7.14
N HIS A 61 4.32 18.79 6.58
CA HIS A 61 4.63 18.95 5.16
C HIS A 61 4.46 17.66 4.35
N PHE A 62 4.09 16.54 4.98
CA PHE A 62 3.90 15.27 4.30
C PHE A 62 2.43 15.05 3.96
N TYR A 63 2.21 14.52 2.77
CA TYR A 63 0.88 14.18 2.24
C TYR A 63 0.82 12.69 1.95
N VAL A 64 -0.40 12.14 1.87
CA VAL A 64 -0.62 10.79 1.37
C VAL A 64 -0.32 10.79 -0.12
N LEU A 65 0.73 10.08 -0.52
CA LEU A 65 1.16 9.97 -1.93
C LEU A 65 0.50 8.78 -2.62
N GLY A 66 0.00 7.83 -1.84
CA GLY A 66 -0.58 6.59 -2.34
C GLY A 66 -0.60 5.51 -1.28
N TRP A 67 -0.45 4.27 -1.72
CA TRP A 67 -0.53 3.09 -0.87
C TRP A 67 0.39 1.96 -1.34
N TYR A 68 0.62 1.01 -0.45
CA TYR A 68 1.32 -0.22 -0.76
C TYR A 68 0.48 -1.44 -0.39
N SER A 69 0.78 -2.56 -1.05
CA SER A 69 0.37 -3.87 -0.55
C SER A 69 1.47 -4.89 -0.68
N THR A 70 1.36 -5.98 0.08
CA THR A 70 2.26 -7.12 -0.08
C THR A 70 1.66 -8.16 -1.04
N GLY A 71 2.44 -8.70 -1.96
CA GLY A 71 1.97 -9.76 -2.86
C GLY A 71 2.93 -10.03 -4.00
N SER A 72 2.72 -11.13 -4.70
CA SER A 72 3.49 -11.43 -5.92
C SER A 72 3.05 -10.55 -7.09
N ASP A 73 1.74 -10.33 -7.23
CA ASP A 73 1.12 -9.70 -8.37
C ASP A 73 -0.03 -8.78 -7.94
N ALA A 74 -0.38 -7.83 -8.82
CA ALA A 74 -1.56 -7.02 -8.64
C ALA A 74 -2.84 -7.87 -8.79
N GLN A 75 -3.84 -7.57 -7.97
CA GLN A 75 -5.13 -8.28 -7.94
C GLN A 75 -6.28 -7.34 -8.27
N GLU A 76 -7.42 -7.87 -8.72
CA GLU A 76 -8.61 -7.06 -9.01
C GLU A 76 -9.12 -6.29 -7.76
N SER A 77 -8.94 -6.86 -6.56
CA SER A 77 -9.25 -6.19 -5.30
C SER A 77 -8.45 -4.89 -5.11
N ASP A 78 -7.27 -4.79 -5.70
CA ASP A 78 -6.39 -3.62 -5.60
C ASP A 78 -7.03 -2.39 -6.24
N MET A 79 -7.83 -2.59 -7.29
CA MET A 79 -8.55 -1.51 -7.95
C MET A 79 -9.62 -0.90 -7.04
N HIS A 80 -10.28 -1.73 -6.21
CA HIS A 80 -11.27 -1.26 -5.25
C HIS A 80 -10.60 -0.41 -4.17
N PHE A 81 -9.43 -0.86 -3.70
CA PHE A 81 -8.62 -0.15 -2.74
C PHE A 81 -8.07 1.16 -3.29
N HIS A 82 -7.56 1.13 -4.53
CA HIS A 82 -7.06 2.31 -5.23
C HIS A 82 -8.13 3.38 -5.35
N LYS A 83 -9.33 3.02 -5.84
CA LYS A 83 -10.48 3.92 -5.93
C LYS A 83 -10.91 4.45 -4.58
N ALA A 84 -10.83 3.63 -3.53
CA ALA A 84 -11.14 4.07 -2.19
C ALA A 84 -10.19 5.20 -1.76
N LEU A 85 -8.91 5.19 -2.13
CA LEU A 85 -7.97 6.27 -1.74
C LEU A 85 -7.99 7.50 -2.67
N MET A 86 -8.74 7.47 -3.77
CA MET A 86 -8.81 8.60 -4.71
C MET A 86 -9.50 9.84 -4.12
N ASP A 87 -10.29 9.68 -3.05
CA ASP A 87 -10.88 10.79 -2.29
C ASP A 87 -9.83 11.61 -1.51
N ILE A 88 -8.69 10.99 -1.19
CA ILE A 88 -7.58 11.59 -0.44
C ILE A 88 -6.48 12.11 -1.39
N ASN A 89 -6.20 11.36 -2.46
CA ASN A 89 -5.23 11.74 -3.49
C ASN A 89 -5.77 11.33 -4.86
N GLU A 90 -6.00 12.30 -5.74
CA GLU A 90 -6.61 12.09 -7.07
C GLU A 90 -5.78 11.18 -7.99
N SER A 91 -4.48 11.02 -7.73
CA SER A 91 -3.58 10.13 -8.47
C SER A 91 -2.66 9.38 -7.49
N PRO A 92 -3.21 8.40 -6.73
CA PRO A 92 -2.47 7.72 -5.70
C PRO A 92 -1.50 6.71 -6.33
N LEU A 93 -0.23 6.76 -5.94
CA LEU A 93 0.74 5.74 -6.34
C LEU A 93 0.41 4.40 -5.69
N TYR A 94 0.56 3.32 -6.45
CA TYR A 94 0.44 1.98 -5.90
C TYR A 94 1.77 1.26 -5.91
N VAL A 95 2.28 0.92 -4.73
CA VAL A 95 3.54 0.20 -4.53
C VAL A 95 3.27 -1.26 -4.14
N LEU A 96 3.56 -2.20 -5.03
CA LEU A 96 3.48 -3.63 -4.73
C LEU A 96 4.84 -4.12 -4.23
N LEU A 97 4.83 -4.70 -3.03
CA LEU A 97 6.00 -5.26 -2.37
C LEU A 97 5.88 -6.79 -2.33
N ASN A 98 6.83 -7.53 -2.92
CA ASN A 98 6.80 -8.99 -2.79
C ASN A 98 7.62 -9.43 -1.57
N PRO A 99 7.01 -9.95 -0.48
CA PRO A 99 7.76 -10.41 0.68
C PRO A 99 8.48 -11.74 0.45
N ALA A 100 8.25 -12.42 -0.69
CA ALA A 100 8.89 -13.69 -0.98
C ALA A 100 10.42 -13.52 -1.09
N ILE A 101 11.14 -14.26 -0.25
CA ILE A 101 12.59 -14.28 -0.26
C ILE A 101 13.06 -15.10 -1.47
N ASN A 102 13.66 -14.43 -2.44
CA ASN A 102 14.41 -15.09 -3.51
C ASN A 102 15.90 -14.85 -3.28
N PRO A 103 16.67 -15.85 -2.81
CA PRO A 103 18.10 -15.70 -2.51
C PRO A 103 18.97 -15.30 -3.72
N ALA A 104 18.49 -15.53 -4.94
CA ALA A 104 19.18 -15.12 -6.17
C ALA A 104 18.87 -13.68 -6.58
N GLN A 105 17.84 -13.06 -5.99
CA GLN A 105 17.39 -11.73 -6.32
C GLN A 105 18.22 -10.68 -5.58
N LYS A 106 18.87 -9.80 -6.33
CA LYS A 106 19.74 -8.73 -5.79
C LYS A 106 18.98 -7.43 -5.52
N ASP A 107 17.89 -7.20 -6.24
CA ASP A 107 17.07 -6.00 -6.12
C ASP A 107 15.88 -6.24 -5.19
N LEU A 108 15.42 -5.19 -4.51
CA LEU A 108 14.18 -5.26 -3.72
C LEU A 108 12.99 -5.47 -4.68
N PRO A 109 12.12 -6.46 -4.47
CA PRO A 109 10.99 -6.71 -5.36
C PRO A 109 9.89 -5.69 -5.13
N VAL A 110 10.05 -4.53 -5.77
CA VAL A 110 9.09 -3.44 -5.75
C VAL A 110 8.59 -3.18 -7.16
N THR A 111 7.28 -3.17 -7.33
CA THR A 111 6.63 -2.72 -8.57
C THR A 111 5.79 -1.50 -8.25
N ILE A 112 5.86 -0.47 -9.09
CA ILE A 112 5.07 0.75 -8.94
C ILE A 112 4.05 0.79 -10.08
N TYR A 113 2.80 1.02 -9.73
CA TYR A 113 1.70 1.23 -10.66
C TYR A 113 1.16 2.63 -10.50
N GLU A 114 0.81 3.21 -11.64
CA GLU A 114 0.20 4.53 -11.77
C GLU A 114 -1.12 4.34 -12.53
N SER A 115 -2.19 5.01 -12.13
CA SER A 115 -3.42 5.02 -12.93
C SER A 115 -3.19 5.86 -14.19
N GLY A 116 -3.37 5.24 -15.35
CA GLY A 116 -3.34 5.95 -16.64
C GLY A 116 -4.55 6.89 -16.77
N MET A 117 -4.35 8.03 -17.45
CA MET A 117 -5.44 8.89 -17.92
C MET A 117 -6.25 8.23 -19.04
#